data_AF-A0A183PQJ9-F1
#
_entry.id   AF-A0A183PQJ9-F1
#
_cell.length_a   1.000
_cell.length_b   1.000
_cell.length_c   1.000
_cell.angle_alpha   90.00
_cell.angle_beta   90.00
_cell.angle_gamma   90.00
#
_symmetry.space_group_name_H-M   'P 1'
#
loop_
_entity.id
_entity.type
_entity.pdbx_description
1 polymer ?
#
loop_
_entity_poly.entity_id
_entity_poly.type
_entity_poly.pdbx_seq_one_letter_code
_entity_poly.pdbx_strand_id
1 'polypeptide(L)'
;MEQTEEDLRDTFIVHTMPEVERLIAAHQTFENTLDEAENESRQLQLCAQKVEEIASEYKLVNATQNPYTNIEPHVLPQRWNMIRELTQKRSALLHRERERQLANEKLRREFAQKAEAFNSSIETHRTEIVKVSMESHSSLEDQRNNLQKLEEELNRHQDKLNELEHVNQALEDAYIFENPYTVYSMPTLRVAWEQLFTLLHYSVNEIDNQILTRDSRGLTAEQMNDLRTCFKHFDKNNTGRLEPNEFKACLVSLGYNFRDDIKNLNKLKINSRIGQTWEFLLSSSNCQISIL
;
A
#
# COMPACT_ATOMS: atom_id res chain seq x y z
N MET A 1 19.12 33.41 30.38
CA MET A 1 19.19 32.19 31.21
C MET A 1 17.80 31.64 31.51
N GLU A 2 16.86 32.42 32.03
CA GLU A 2 15.49 31.93 32.32
C GLU A 2 14.73 31.49 31.05
N GLN A 3 14.76 32.31 29.99
CA GLN A 3 14.22 31.90 28.68
C GLN A 3 14.87 30.62 28.15
N THR A 4 16.19 30.50 28.27
CA THR A 4 16.94 29.32 27.83
C THR A 4 16.52 28.07 28.61
N GLU A 5 16.24 28.21 29.90
CA GLU A 5 15.74 27.11 30.72
C GLU A 5 14.34 26.66 30.29
N GLU A 6 13.46 27.61 29.97
CA GLU A 6 12.13 27.34 29.41
C GLU A 6 12.24 26.62 28.06
N ASP A 7 13.00 27.20 27.12
CA ASP A 7 13.22 26.65 25.79
C ASP A 7 13.74 25.21 25.86
N LEU A 8 14.66 24.91 26.80
CA LEU A 8 15.24 23.58 26.96
C LEU A 8 14.26 22.55 27.55
N ARG A 9 13.27 23.00 28.33
CA ARG A 9 12.22 22.15 28.94
C ARG A 9 11.03 21.93 28.02
N ASP A 10 10.90 22.70 26.94
CA ASP A 10 9.80 22.55 25.99
C ASP A 10 9.68 21.15 25.43
N THR A 11 8.46 20.63 25.46
CA THR A 11 8.10 19.38 24.81
C THR A 11 7.95 19.59 23.31
N PHE A 12 8.49 18.69 22.51
CA PHE A 12 8.35 18.71 21.05
C PHE A 12 7.62 17.46 20.56
N ILE A 13 6.87 17.62 19.47
CA ILE A 13 6.21 16.53 18.74
C ILE A 13 6.65 16.64 17.30
N VAL A 14 7.21 15.54 16.77
CA VAL A 14 7.65 15.45 15.37
C VAL A 14 7.08 14.19 14.74
N HIS A 15 6.83 14.27 13.44
CA HIS A 15 6.22 13.19 12.64
C HIS A 15 7.09 12.75 11.46
N THR A 16 8.14 13.52 11.16
CA THR A 16 9.02 13.30 10.01
C THR A 16 10.50 13.42 10.35
N MET A 17 11.34 12.72 9.59
CA MET A 17 12.81 12.81 9.72
C MET A 17 13.35 14.24 9.53
N PRO A 18 12.90 15.03 8.53
CA PRO A 18 13.38 16.39 8.36
C PRO A 18 13.05 17.32 9.54
N GLU A 19 11.94 17.10 10.25
CA GLU A 19 11.59 17.90 11.44
C GLU A 19 12.57 17.67 12.58
N VAL A 20 12.85 16.41 12.92
CA VAL A 20 13.79 16.08 14.01
C VAL A 20 15.22 16.51 13.67
N GLU A 21 15.63 16.39 12.40
CA GLU A 21 16.94 16.86 11.96
C GLU A 21 17.08 18.38 12.07
N ARG A 22 16.03 19.15 11.76
CA ARG A 22 16.03 20.60 11.99
C ARG A 22 16.15 20.95 13.47
N LEU A 23 15.44 20.24 14.35
CA LEU A 23 15.54 20.46 15.80
C LEU A 23 16.94 20.13 16.33
N ILE A 24 17.55 19.04 15.87
CA ILE A 24 18.93 18.67 16.22
C ILE A 24 19.92 19.74 15.74
N ALA A 25 19.81 20.20 14.49
CA ALA A 25 20.70 21.22 13.95
C ALA A 25 20.58 22.55 14.71
N ALA A 26 19.35 22.95 15.07
CA ALA A 26 19.11 24.12 15.91
C ALA A 26 19.74 23.96 17.31
N HIS A 27 19.57 22.78 17.93
CA HIS A 27 20.16 22.48 19.24
C HIS A 27 21.69 22.47 19.19
N GLN A 28 22.30 21.90 18.15
CA GLN A 28 23.75 21.94 17.95
C GLN A 28 24.27 23.37 17.75
N THR A 29 23.52 24.21 17.05
CA THR A 29 23.88 25.63 16.89
C THR A 29 23.86 26.35 18.23
N PHE A 30 22.88 26.04 19.09
CA PHE A 30 22.84 26.52 20.47
C PHE A 30 23.99 25.97 21.33
N GLU A 31 24.33 24.68 21.21
CA GLU A 31 25.47 24.10 21.94
C GLU A 31 26.79 24.81 21.62
N ASN A 32 26.98 25.23 20.37
CA ASN A 32 28.17 25.96 19.94
C ASN A 32 28.29 27.36 20.58
N THR A 33 27.20 27.97 21.06
CA THR A 33 27.25 29.29 21.74
C THR A 33 27.49 29.17 23.25
N LEU A 34 27.46 27.96 23.81
CA LEU A 34 27.60 27.75 25.26
C LEU A 34 28.99 28.12 25.78
N ASP A 35 30.05 27.87 25.01
CA ASP A 35 31.41 28.18 25.45
C ASP A 35 31.65 29.70 25.59
N GLU A 36 31.14 30.49 24.64
CA GLU A 36 31.18 31.96 24.72
C GLU A 36 30.38 32.46 25.92
N ALA A 37 29.17 31.94 26.13
CA ALA A 37 28.32 32.30 27.26
C ALA A 37 28.91 31.86 28.62
N GLU A 38 29.62 30.74 28.70
CA GLU A 38 30.37 30.33 29.91
C GLU A 38 31.47 31.33 30.22
N ASN A 39 32.21 31.77 29.21
CA ASN A 39 33.25 32.77 29.37
C ASN A 39 32.68 34.11 29.85
N GLU A 40 31.57 34.58 29.27
CA GLU A 40 30.88 35.80 29.75
C GLU A 40 30.43 35.67 31.21
N SER A 41 29.86 34.53 31.60
CA SER A 41 29.47 34.25 32.99
C SER A 41 30.66 34.31 33.95
N ARG A 42 31.81 33.74 33.55
CA ARG A 42 33.05 33.80 34.33
C ARG A 42 33.57 35.24 34.46
N GLN A 43 33.53 36.04 33.40
CA GLN A 43 33.94 37.45 33.48
C GLN A 43 33.05 38.26 34.43
N LEU A 44 31.73 38.04 34.41
CA LEU A 44 30.82 38.69 35.35
C LEU A 44 31.12 38.34 36.82
N GLN A 45 31.44 37.07 37.09
CA GLN A 45 31.86 36.63 38.43
C GLN A 45 33.17 37.29 38.87
N LEU A 46 34.16 37.39 37.98
CA LEU A 46 35.42 38.08 38.26
C LEU A 46 35.21 39.57 38.56
N CYS A 47 34.31 40.23 37.82
CA CYS A 47 33.94 41.62 38.10
C CYS A 47 33.30 41.78 39.48
N ALA A 48 32.38 40.88 39.84
CA ALA A 48 31.76 40.88 41.17
C ALA A 48 32.80 40.66 42.29
N GLN A 49 33.71 39.70 42.12
CA GLN A 49 34.78 39.43 43.08
C GLN A 49 35.69 40.65 43.28
N LYS A 50 36.06 41.35 42.20
CA LYS A 50 36.86 42.58 42.28
C LYS A 50 36.14 43.69 43.07
N VAL A 51 34.83 43.83 42.91
CA VAL A 51 34.05 44.81 43.69
C VAL A 51 34.06 44.44 45.18
N GLU A 52 33.92 43.16 45.52
CA GLU A 52 34.00 42.67 46.89
C GLU A 52 35.40 42.87 47.50
N GLU A 53 36.46 42.59 46.74
CA GLU A 53 37.86 42.81 47.16
C GLU A 53 38.11 44.28 47.51
N ILE A 54 37.73 45.21 46.62
CA ILE A 54 37.88 46.65 46.85
C ILE A 54 37.03 47.10 48.05
N ALA A 55 35.78 46.65 48.15
CA ALA A 55 34.92 46.99 49.28
C ALA A 55 35.52 46.54 50.62
N SER A 56 36.15 45.35 50.64
CA SER A 56 36.85 44.81 51.81
C SER A 56 38.12 45.59 52.14
N GLU A 57 38.94 45.93 51.13
CA GLU A 57 40.19 46.69 51.30
C GLU A 57 39.95 48.05 51.97
N TYR A 58 38.92 48.78 51.53
CA TYR A 58 38.59 50.11 52.05
C TYR A 58 37.57 50.11 53.20
N LYS A 59 37.16 48.92 53.70
CA LYS A 59 36.17 48.74 54.78
C LYS A 59 34.86 49.50 54.53
N LEU A 60 34.39 49.49 53.29
CA LEU A 60 33.16 50.18 52.89
C LEU A 60 31.93 49.41 53.36
N VAL A 61 31.09 50.05 54.18
CA VAL A 61 29.84 49.46 54.67
C VAL A 61 28.79 49.52 53.55
N ASN A 62 28.12 48.39 53.28
CA ASN A 62 27.06 48.22 52.26
C ASN A 62 27.49 48.37 50.78
N ALA A 63 28.79 48.34 50.46
CA ALA A 63 29.27 48.47 49.07
C ALA A 63 29.15 47.20 48.22
N THR A 64 28.84 46.05 48.81
CA THR A 64 28.75 44.75 48.11
C THR A 64 27.36 44.46 47.54
N GLN A 65 26.33 45.23 47.91
CA GLN A 65 24.97 45.02 47.42
C GLN A 65 24.74 45.84 46.15
N ASN A 66 24.48 45.16 45.04
CA ASN A 66 24.33 45.82 43.74
C ASN A 66 22.92 46.46 43.62
N PRO A 67 22.79 47.80 43.49
CA PRO A 67 21.48 48.46 43.42
C PRO A 67 20.83 48.38 42.02
N TYR A 68 21.57 47.92 41.01
CA TYR A 68 21.11 47.91 39.62
C TYR A 68 20.63 46.53 39.13
N THR A 69 20.81 45.48 39.92
CA THR A 69 20.35 44.13 39.58
C THR A 69 19.92 43.37 40.82
N ASN A 70 18.88 42.57 40.67
CA ASN A 70 18.39 41.67 41.72
C ASN A 70 19.07 40.30 41.67
N ILE A 71 19.99 40.07 40.72
CA ILE A 71 20.67 38.79 40.52
C ILE A 71 22.01 38.82 41.24
N GLU A 72 22.17 37.91 42.19
CA GLU A 72 23.43 37.77 42.92
C GLU A 72 24.46 36.96 42.10
N PRO A 73 25.71 37.43 42.01
CA PRO A 73 26.75 36.79 41.19
C PRO A 73 27.00 35.32 41.53
N HIS A 74 26.83 34.92 42.79
CA HIS A 74 27.05 33.55 43.25
C HIS A 74 25.97 32.56 42.79
N VAL A 75 24.81 33.04 42.30
CA VAL A 75 23.74 32.21 41.75
C VAL A 75 24.02 31.85 40.28
N LEU A 76 24.87 32.62 39.59
CA LEU A 76 25.20 32.39 38.18
C LEU A 76 25.82 31.01 37.89
N PRO A 77 26.81 30.49 38.67
CA PRO A 77 27.33 29.14 38.46
C PRO A 77 26.27 28.05 38.60
N GLN A 78 25.34 28.20 39.56
CA GLN A 78 24.27 27.23 39.79
C GLN A 78 23.31 27.19 38.60
N ARG A 79 22.87 28.36 38.11
CA ARG A 79 22.04 28.46 36.91
C ARG A 79 22.76 27.95 35.66
N TRP A 80 24.06 28.21 35.54
CA TRP A 80 24.86 27.70 34.42
C TRP A 80 24.94 26.17 34.41
N ASN A 81 25.21 25.56 35.56
CA ASN A 81 25.24 24.09 35.68
C ASN A 81 23.88 23.46 35.35
N MET A 82 22.77 24.09 35.78
CA MET A 82 21.42 23.67 35.42
C MET A 82 21.19 23.70 33.90
N ILE A 83 21.59 24.78 33.23
CA ILE A 83 21.49 24.90 31.77
C ILE A 83 22.30 23.77 31.10
N ARG A 84 23.53 23.49 31.54
CA ARG A 84 24.33 22.38 30.99
C ARG A 84 23.65 21.03 31.13
N GLU A 85 23.07 20.74 32.30
CA GLU A 85 22.34 19.49 32.53
C GLU A 85 21.12 19.38 31.61
N LEU A 86 20.35 20.47 31.48
CA LEU A 86 19.19 20.52 30.59
C LEU A 86 19.58 20.39 29.11
N THR A 87 20.68 21.00 28.67
CA THR A 87 21.21 20.86 27.31
C THR A 87 21.53 19.40 27.00
N GLN A 88 22.24 18.71 27.90
CA GLN A 88 22.58 17.29 27.71
C GLN A 88 21.32 16.41 27.66
N LYS A 89 20.36 16.65 28.57
CA LYS A 89 19.07 15.94 28.57
C LYS A 89 18.31 16.15 27.26
N ARG A 90 18.23 17.40 26.78
CA ARG A 90 17.56 17.72 25.52
C ARG A 90 18.23 17.07 24.32
N SER A 91 19.57 17.11 24.25
CA SER A 91 20.34 16.42 23.21
C SER A 91 20.03 14.92 23.16
N ALA A 92 20.00 14.25 24.33
CA ALA A 92 19.64 12.84 24.43
C ALA A 92 18.18 12.56 23.98
N LEU A 93 17.23 13.42 24.35
CA LEU A 93 15.83 13.30 23.92
C LEU A 93 15.69 13.45 22.40
N LEU A 94 16.36 14.44 21.80
CA LEU A 94 16.35 14.66 20.35
C LEU A 94 16.96 13.47 19.59
N HIS A 95 18.05 12.90 20.08
CA HIS A 95 18.66 11.72 19.48
C HIS A 95 17.76 10.48 19.58
N ARG A 96 17.12 10.26 20.73
CA ARG A 96 16.14 9.18 20.89
C ARG A 96 14.95 9.34 19.95
N GLU A 97 14.46 10.56 19.77
CA GLU A 97 13.38 10.82 18.84
C GLU A 97 13.83 10.59 17.38
N ARG A 98 15.06 10.96 17.04
CA ARG A 98 15.63 10.67 15.71
C ARG A 98 15.68 9.17 15.44
N GLU A 99 16.08 8.36 16.41
CA GLU A 99 16.07 6.90 16.28
C GLU A 99 14.65 6.36 16.07
N ARG A 100 13.67 6.90 16.81
CA ARG A 100 12.25 6.57 16.61
C ARG A 100 11.78 6.90 15.19
N GLN A 101 12.11 8.09 14.69
CA GLN A 101 11.74 8.50 13.34
C GLN A 101 12.45 7.68 12.26
N LEU A 102 13.71 7.28 12.48
CA LEU A 102 14.43 6.36 11.58
C LEU A 102 13.76 4.98 11.53
N ALA A 103 13.32 4.45 12.67
CA ALA A 103 12.58 3.19 12.73
C ALA A 103 11.24 3.30 12.01
N ASN A 104 10.49 4.38 12.23
CA ASN A 104 9.23 4.68 11.54
C ASN A 104 9.42 4.74 10.02
N GLU A 105 10.47 5.42 9.57
CA GLU A 105 10.83 5.56 8.17
C GLU A 105 11.18 4.21 7.53
N LYS A 106 11.88 3.34 8.26
CA LYS A 106 12.15 1.97 7.82
C LYS A 106 10.86 1.18 7.63
N LEU A 107 9.92 1.25 8.58
CA LEU A 107 8.62 0.58 8.48
C LEU A 107 7.81 1.07 7.29
N ARG A 108 7.77 2.40 7.04
CA ARG A 108 7.08 2.98 5.87
C ARG A 108 7.62 2.41 4.56
N ARG A 109 8.95 2.36 4.42
CA ARG A 109 9.59 1.83 3.21
C ARG A 109 9.38 0.33 3.06
N GLU A 110 9.49 -0.42 4.14
CA GLU A 110 9.28 -1.86 4.13
C GLU A 110 7.85 -2.21 3.70
N PHE A 111 6.85 -1.54 4.26
CA PHE A 111 5.46 -1.70 3.85
C PHE A 111 5.27 -1.38 2.36
N ALA A 112 5.80 -0.24 1.90
CA ALA A 112 5.65 0.18 0.50
C ALA A 112 6.28 -0.82 -0.49
N GLN A 113 7.47 -1.34 -0.17
CA GLN A 113 8.14 -2.34 -1.01
C GLN A 113 7.35 -3.64 -1.06
N LYS A 114 6.87 -4.14 0.09
CA LYS A 114 6.07 -5.38 0.14
C LYS A 114 4.72 -5.18 -0.55
N ALA A 115 4.07 -4.03 -0.37
CA ALA A 115 2.80 -3.69 -1.00
C ALA A 115 2.91 -3.66 -2.53
N GLU A 116 3.94 -3.00 -3.09
CA GLU A 116 4.18 -2.94 -4.54
C GLU A 116 4.46 -4.33 -5.11
N ALA A 117 5.33 -5.10 -4.46
CA ALA A 117 5.65 -6.47 -4.89
C ALA A 117 4.42 -7.38 -4.86
N PHE A 118 3.59 -7.25 -3.82
CA PHE A 118 2.35 -8.01 -3.68
C PHE A 118 1.32 -7.62 -4.74
N ASN A 119 1.13 -6.32 -4.99
CA ASN A 119 0.22 -5.83 -6.01
C ASN A 119 0.66 -6.26 -7.42
N SER A 120 1.96 -6.17 -7.74
CA SER A 120 2.49 -6.69 -9.00
C SER A 120 2.21 -8.20 -9.16
N SER A 121 2.34 -8.98 -8.09
CA SER A 121 1.98 -10.40 -8.09
C SER A 121 0.50 -10.59 -8.38
N ILE A 122 -0.39 -9.81 -7.77
CA ILE A 122 -1.85 -9.87 -8.03
C ILE A 122 -2.14 -9.64 -9.50
N GLU A 123 -1.57 -8.59 -10.10
CA GLU A 123 -1.81 -8.27 -11.50
C GLU A 123 -1.28 -9.35 -12.45
N THR A 124 -0.10 -9.92 -12.17
CA THR A 124 0.42 -11.06 -12.95
C THR A 124 -0.54 -12.24 -12.91
N HIS A 125 -0.96 -12.70 -11.73
CA HIS A 125 -1.88 -13.84 -11.63
C HIS A 125 -3.25 -13.52 -12.21
N ARG A 126 -3.73 -12.28 -12.09
CA ARG A 126 -4.98 -11.82 -12.73
C ARG A 126 -4.90 -11.99 -14.25
N THR A 127 -3.80 -11.54 -14.86
CA THR A 127 -3.61 -11.68 -16.31
C THR A 127 -3.45 -13.14 -16.74
N GLU A 128 -2.82 -13.98 -15.92
CA GLU A 128 -2.68 -15.41 -16.17
C GLU A 128 -4.02 -16.14 -16.11
N ILE A 129 -4.87 -15.86 -15.12
CA ILE A 129 -6.23 -16.43 -15.03
C ILE A 129 -7.04 -16.09 -16.28
N VAL A 130 -7.02 -14.81 -16.69
CA VAL A 130 -7.72 -14.36 -17.91
C VAL A 130 -7.15 -15.05 -19.14
N LYS A 131 -5.82 -15.19 -19.24
CA LYS A 131 -5.16 -15.85 -20.36
C LYS A 131 -5.55 -17.33 -20.44
N VAL A 132 -5.50 -18.08 -19.34
CA VAL A 132 -5.90 -19.51 -19.32
C VAL A 132 -7.36 -19.68 -19.69
N SER A 133 -8.24 -18.79 -19.21
CA SER A 133 -9.66 -18.79 -19.57
C SER A 133 -9.92 -18.50 -21.05
N MET A 134 -9.00 -17.81 -21.75
CA MET A 134 -9.13 -17.44 -23.17
C MET A 134 -8.29 -18.34 -24.11
N GLU A 135 -7.39 -19.16 -23.58
CA GLU A 135 -6.52 -20.02 -24.37
C GLU A 135 -7.35 -21.01 -25.19
N SER A 136 -7.21 -20.97 -26.52
CA SER A 136 -8.10 -21.71 -27.43
C SER A 136 -7.54 -23.08 -27.87
N HIS A 137 -6.30 -23.40 -27.50
CA HIS A 137 -5.57 -24.56 -28.01
C HIS A 137 -5.34 -25.68 -26.98
N SER A 138 -5.66 -25.43 -25.70
CA SER A 138 -5.60 -26.42 -24.63
C SER A 138 -6.95 -27.11 -24.45
N SER A 139 -6.95 -28.37 -23.99
CA SER A 139 -8.20 -29.05 -23.63
C SER A 139 -8.82 -28.37 -22.40
N LEU A 140 -10.13 -28.49 -22.23
CA LEU A 140 -10.81 -27.94 -21.06
C LEU A 140 -10.28 -28.53 -19.74
N GLU A 141 -9.90 -29.80 -19.77
CA GLU A 141 -9.26 -30.50 -18.66
C GLU A 141 -7.88 -29.92 -18.34
N ASP A 142 -7.09 -29.57 -19.37
CA ASP A 142 -5.79 -28.93 -19.18
C ASP A 142 -5.94 -27.52 -18.61
N GLN A 143 -6.92 -26.75 -19.08
CA GLN A 143 -7.21 -25.41 -18.56
C GLN A 143 -7.65 -25.47 -17.10
N ARG A 144 -8.54 -26.41 -16.77
CA ARG A 144 -8.98 -26.67 -15.39
C ARG A 144 -7.80 -27.01 -14.49
N ASN A 145 -6.92 -27.91 -14.94
CA ASN A 145 -5.73 -28.31 -14.18
C ASN A 145 -4.76 -27.14 -13.99
N ASN A 146 -4.60 -26.28 -15.01
CA ASN A 146 -3.79 -25.07 -14.90
C ASN A 146 -4.37 -24.06 -13.88
N LEU A 147 -5.69 -23.84 -13.89
CA LEU A 147 -6.35 -23.00 -12.88
C LEU A 147 -6.22 -23.57 -11.47
N GLN A 148 -6.30 -24.89 -11.29
CA GLN A 148 -6.06 -25.54 -9.99
C GLN A 148 -4.61 -25.37 -9.51
N LYS A 149 -3.62 -25.45 -10.41
CA LYS A 149 -2.22 -25.16 -10.06
C LYS A 149 -2.05 -23.69 -9.66
N LEU A 150 -2.69 -22.77 -10.37
CA LEU A 150 -2.69 -21.34 -10.02
C LEU A 150 -3.36 -21.10 -8.66
N GLU A 151 -4.43 -21.83 -8.33
CA GLU A 151 -5.06 -21.78 -7.00
C GLU A 151 -4.09 -22.23 -5.89
N GLU A 152 -3.36 -23.33 -6.09
CA GLU A 152 -2.34 -23.78 -5.16
C GLU A 152 -1.20 -22.76 -5.01
N GLU A 153 -0.79 -22.11 -6.10
CA GLU A 153 0.21 -21.03 -6.10
C GLU A 153 -0.27 -19.79 -5.34
N LEU A 154 -1.52 -19.38 -5.55
CA LEU A 154 -2.12 -18.26 -4.84
C LEU A 154 -2.25 -18.55 -3.34
N ASN A 155 -2.62 -19.77 -2.96
CA ASN A 155 -2.65 -20.17 -1.55
C ASN A 155 -1.26 -20.10 -0.90
N ARG A 156 -0.18 -20.42 -1.63
CA ARG A 156 1.19 -20.20 -1.12
C ARG A 156 1.55 -18.72 -0.97
N HIS A 157 1.00 -17.86 -1.81
CA HIS A 157 1.19 -16.42 -1.72
C HIS A 157 0.46 -15.77 -0.53
N GLN A 158 -0.42 -16.50 0.17
CA GLN A 158 -1.04 -16.06 1.41
C GLN A 158 -0.01 -15.70 2.49
N ASP A 159 1.14 -16.36 2.54
CA ASP A 159 2.21 -16.03 3.50
C ASP A 159 2.74 -14.60 3.28
N LYS A 160 2.84 -14.14 2.02
CA LYS A 160 3.24 -12.75 1.70
C LYS A 160 2.21 -11.74 2.17
N LEU A 161 0.92 -12.08 2.10
CA LEU A 161 -0.15 -11.26 2.65
C LEU A 161 -0.05 -11.18 4.19
N ASN A 162 0.18 -12.30 4.86
CA ASN A 162 0.36 -12.35 6.31
C ASN A 162 1.57 -11.52 6.77
N GLU A 163 2.69 -11.58 6.05
CA GLU A 163 3.85 -10.72 6.31
C GLU A 163 3.51 -9.23 6.16
N LEU A 164 2.75 -8.88 5.12
CA LEU A 164 2.31 -7.50 4.88
C LEU A 164 1.38 -7.00 6.00
N GLU A 165 0.49 -7.86 6.50
CA GLU A 165 -0.36 -7.56 7.65
C GLU A 165 0.45 -7.31 8.91
N HIS A 166 1.48 -8.12 9.16
CA HIS A 166 2.37 -7.91 10.30
C HIS A 166 3.08 -6.55 10.23
N VAL A 167 3.57 -6.16 9.03
CA VAL A 167 4.19 -4.84 8.85
C VAL A 167 3.17 -3.71 9.01
N ASN A 168 1.94 -3.88 8.51
CA ASN A 168 0.86 -2.91 8.73
C ASN A 168 0.51 -2.76 10.22
N GLN A 169 0.45 -3.86 10.97
CA GLN A 169 0.23 -3.81 12.42
C GLN A 169 1.35 -3.04 13.13
N ALA A 170 2.61 -3.27 12.74
CA ALA A 170 3.73 -2.53 13.28
C ALA A 170 3.67 -1.01 12.98
N LEU A 171 3.11 -0.62 11.83
CA LEU A 171 2.84 0.79 11.51
C LEU A 171 1.75 1.38 12.41
N GLU A 172 0.65 0.64 12.62
CA GLU A 172 -0.46 1.06 13.49
C GLU A 172 -0.01 1.19 14.96
N ASP A 173 0.76 0.23 15.47
CA ASP A 173 1.33 0.24 16.82
C ASP A 173 2.30 1.43 17.01
N ALA A 174 2.97 1.85 15.94
CA ALA A 174 3.83 3.03 15.91
C ALA A 174 3.07 4.35 15.66
N TYR A 175 1.74 4.29 15.52
CA TYR A 175 0.85 5.43 15.19
C TYR A 175 1.21 6.11 13.86
N ILE A 176 1.61 5.33 12.85
CA ILE A 176 1.97 5.80 11.51
C ILE A 176 0.82 5.45 10.55
N PHE A 177 0.02 6.45 10.18
CA PHE A 177 -1.11 6.26 9.25
C PHE A 177 -0.81 6.72 7.83
N GLU A 178 0.22 7.54 7.65
CA GLU A 178 0.59 8.11 6.35
C GLU A 178 1.89 7.51 5.84
N ASN A 179 1.85 7.07 4.58
CA ASN A 179 3.01 6.53 3.89
C ASN A 179 3.18 7.24 2.53
N PRO A 180 4.21 8.08 2.35
CA PRO A 180 4.45 8.78 1.08
C PRO A 180 5.01 7.87 -0.02
N TYR A 181 5.44 6.64 0.32
CA TYR A 181 6.10 5.73 -0.62
C TYR A 181 5.15 4.80 -1.36
N THR A 182 3.88 4.72 -0.95
CA THR A 182 2.89 3.89 -1.63
C THR A 182 1.50 4.49 -1.53
N VAL A 183 0.71 4.30 -2.58
CA VAL A 183 -0.72 4.64 -2.61
C VAL A 183 -1.60 3.50 -2.12
N TYR A 184 -1.02 2.30 -1.99
CA TYR A 184 -1.75 1.11 -1.58
C TYR A 184 -1.88 1.09 -0.07
N SER A 185 -3.12 0.97 0.39
CA SER A 185 -3.45 0.72 1.80
C SER A 185 -3.70 -0.77 2.02
N MET A 186 -3.50 -1.25 3.24
CA MET A 186 -3.79 -2.66 3.56
C MET A 186 -5.23 -3.06 3.20
N PRO A 187 -6.28 -2.26 3.48
CA PRO A 187 -7.64 -2.58 3.03
C PRO A 187 -7.78 -2.72 1.51
N THR A 188 -7.14 -1.83 0.73
CA THR A 188 -7.21 -1.91 -0.75
C THR A 188 -6.54 -3.18 -1.28
N LEU A 189 -5.45 -3.63 -0.67
CA LEU A 189 -4.75 -4.85 -1.07
C LEU A 189 -5.53 -6.12 -0.69
N ARG A 190 -6.19 -6.14 0.48
CA ARG A 190 -7.09 -7.23 0.86
C ARG A 190 -8.21 -7.42 -0.14
N VAL A 191 -8.88 -6.33 -0.53
CA VAL A 191 -9.97 -6.38 -1.50
C VAL A 191 -9.46 -6.85 -2.87
N ALA A 192 -8.31 -6.36 -3.33
CA ALA A 192 -7.71 -6.80 -4.59
C ALA A 192 -7.39 -8.31 -4.58
N TRP A 193 -6.88 -8.81 -3.45
CA TRP A 193 -6.59 -10.23 -3.25
C TRP A 193 -7.86 -11.10 -3.23
N GLU A 194 -8.89 -10.70 -2.49
CA GLU A 194 -10.18 -11.40 -2.46
C GLU A 194 -10.88 -11.42 -3.83
N GLN A 195 -10.78 -10.32 -4.57
CA GLN A 195 -11.30 -10.23 -5.94
C GLN A 195 -10.55 -11.19 -6.89
N LEU A 196 -9.25 -11.41 -6.69
CA LEU A 196 -8.47 -12.36 -7.47
C LEU A 196 -8.96 -13.81 -7.24
N PHE A 197 -9.21 -14.20 -6.00
CA PHE A 197 -9.81 -15.51 -5.69
C PHE A 197 -11.22 -15.66 -6.26
N THR A 198 -12.04 -14.61 -6.15
CA THR A 198 -13.39 -14.61 -6.73
C THR A 198 -13.33 -14.81 -8.25
N LEU A 199 -12.39 -14.13 -8.93
CA LEU A 199 -12.16 -14.30 -10.36
C LEU A 199 -11.70 -15.73 -10.69
N LEU A 200 -10.76 -16.28 -9.93
CA LEU A 200 -10.27 -17.64 -10.11
C LEU A 200 -11.41 -18.67 -10.00
N HIS A 201 -12.18 -18.62 -8.92
CA HIS A 201 -13.31 -19.54 -8.71
C HIS A 201 -14.38 -19.39 -9.78
N TYR A 202 -14.64 -18.16 -10.24
CA TYR A 202 -15.54 -17.92 -11.36
C TYR A 202 -15.03 -18.60 -12.63
N SER A 203 -13.75 -18.43 -12.99
CA SER A 203 -13.15 -19.07 -14.17
C SER A 203 -13.14 -20.59 -14.08
N VAL A 204 -12.86 -21.17 -12.90
CA VAL A 204 -12.93 -22.63 -12.69
C VAL A 204 -14.36 -23.13 -12.90
N ASN A 205 -15.35 -22.46 -12.30
CA ASN A 205 -16.76 -22.84 -12.45
C ASN A 205 -17.23 -22.70 -13.90
N GLU A 206 -16.79 -21.68 -14.62
CA GLU A 206 -17.10 -21.50 -16.04
C GLU A 206 -16.56 -22.66 -16.88
N ILE A 207 -15.31 -23.08 -16.64
CA ILE A 207 -14.71 -24.24 -17.32
C ILE A 207 -15.44 -25.54 -16.96
N ASP A 208 -15.77 -25.74 -15.68
CA ASP A 208 -16.51 -26.93 -15.23
C ASP A 208 -17.90 -27.01 -15.89
N ASN A 209 -18.60 -25.88 -16.00
CA ASN A 209 -19.87 -25.81 -16.73
C ASN A 209 -19.72 -26.11 -18.22
N GLN A 210 -18.62 -25.67 -18.86
CA GLN A 210 -18.31 -26.01 -20.25
C GLN A 210 -18.06 -27.51 -20.43
N ILE A 211 -17.31 -28.15 -19.51
CA ILE A 211 -17.05 -29.59 -19.51
C ILE A 211 -18.37 -30.37 -19.34
N LEU A 212 -19.18 -30.01 -18.35
CA LEU A 212 -20.49 -30.65 -18.13
C LEU A 212 -21.42 -30.51 -19.33
N THR A 213 -21.43 -29.35 -19.99
CA THR A 213 -22.24 -29.11 -21.19
C THR A 213 -21.75 -29.94 -22.38
N ARG A 214 -20.42 -30.11 -22.54
CA ARG A 214 -19.84 -31.00 -23.55
C ARG A 214 -20.28 -32.45 -23.31
N ASP A 215 -20.09 -32.93 -22.08
CA ASP A 215 -20.27 -34.33 -21.72
C ASP A 215 -21.74 -34.74 -21.71
N SER A 216 -22.63 -33.86 -21.22
CA SER A 216 -24.09 -34.10 -21.25
C SER A 216 -24.69 -34.07 -22.66
N ARG A 217 -24.04 -33.40 -23.62
CA ARG A 217 -24.52 -33.28 -24.99
C ARG A 217 -23.85 -34.24 -25.98
N GLY A 218 -22.87 -35.03 -25.54
CA GLY A 218 -22.19 -36.03 -26.36
C GLY A 218 -21.46 -35.43 -27.57
N LEU A 219 -21.01 -34.18 -27.48
CA LEU A 219 -20.30 -33.51 -28.56
C LEU A 219 -18.86 -34.04 -28.66
N THR A 220 -18.43 -34.36 -29.88
CA THR A 220 -17.03 -34.76 -30.13
C THR A 220 -16.10 -33.55 -29.96
N ALA A 221 -14.85 -33.79 -29.55
CA ALA A 221 -13.86 -32.73 -29.34
C ALA A 221 -13.63 -31.87 -30.60
N GLU A 222 -13.73 -32.46 -31.79
CA GLU A 222 -13.63 -31.76 -33.08
C GLU A 222 -14.81 -30.80 -33.31
N GLN A 223 -16.05 -31.24 -33.08
CA GLN A 223 -17.23 -30.38 -33.21
C GLN A 223 -17.21 -29.20 -32.23
N MET A 224 -16.70 -29.43 -31.01
CA MET A 224 -16.51 -28.36 -30.03
C MET A 224 -15.44 -27.36 -30.49
N ASN A 225 -14.35 -27.86 -31.07
CA ASN A 225 -13.28 -27.01 -31.59
C ASN A 225 -13.76 -26.17 -32.79
N ASP A 226 -14.50 -26.76 -33.72
CA ASP A 226 -15.08 -26.06 -34.88
C ASP A 226 -16.06 -24.95 -34.43
N LEU A 227 -16.94 -25.27 -33.46
CA LEU A 227 -17.84 -24.28 -32.87
C LEU A 227 -17.06 -23.13 -32.22
N ARG A 228 -15.95 -23.42 -31.51
CA ARG A 228 -15.10 -22.41 -30.87
C ARG A 228 -14.38 -21.54 -31.89
N THR A 229 -13.81 -22.14 -32.93
CA THR A 229 -13.15 -21.41 -34.02
C THR A 229 -14.13 -20.48 -34.71
N CYS A 230 -15.36 -20.94 -34.97
CA CYS A 230 -16.42 -20.09 -35.50
C CYS A 230 -16.79 -18.98 -34.52
N PHE A 231 -17.06 -19.27 -33.25
CA PHE A 231 -17.44 -18.26 -32.26
C PHE A 231 -16.38 -17.15 -32.13
N LYS A 232 -15.10 -17.50 -32.08
CA LYS A 232 -14.00 -16.54 -32.02
C LYS A 232 -13.80 -15.73 -33.30
N HIS A 233 -14.04 -16.33 -34.47
CA HIS A 233 -13.98 -15.62 -35.74
C HIS A 233 -15.03 -14.49 -35.82
N PHE A 234 -16.18 -14.69 -35.17
CA PHE A 234 -17.27 -13.72 -35.16
C PHE A 234 -17.30 -12.81 -33.93
N ASP A 235 -16.66 -13.17 -32.80
CA ASP A 235 -16.49 -12.31 -31.62
C ASP A 235 -15.30 -11.35 -31.80
N LYS A 236 -15.43 -10.43 -32.76
CA LYS A 236 -14.36 -9.46 -33.10
C LYS A 236 -13.99 -8.53 -31.95
N ASN A 237 -14.90 -8.36 -30.99
CA ASN A 237 -14.74 -7.48 -29.84
C ASN A 237 -14.20 -8.23 -28.59
N ASN A 238 -13.94 -9.54 -28.68
CA ASN A 238 -13.48 -10.40 -27.57
C ASN A 238 -14.29 -10.22 -26.29
N THR A 239 -15.60 -10.02 -26.42
CA THR A 239 -16.47 -9.76 -25.25
C THR A 239 -16.96 -11.04 -24.59
N GLY A 240 -16.67 -12.21 -25.18
CA GLY A 240 -17.25 -13.50 -24.78
C GLY A 240 -18.73 -13.61 -25.15
N ARG A 241 -19.24 -12.68 -25.97
CA ARG A 241 -20.64 -12.55 -26.39
C ARG A 241 -20.72 -12.17 -27.85
N LEU A 242 -21.53 -12.88 -28.63
CA LEU A 242 -21.81 -12.52 -30.01
C LEU A 242 -23.03 -11.61 -30.08
N GLU A 243 -22.89 -10.46 -30.72
CA GLU A 243 -24.06 -9.64 -31.03
C GLU A 243 -25.02 -10.41 -31.96
N PRO A 244 -26.34 -10.10 -31.98
CA PRO A 244 -27.32 -10.84 -32.76
C PRO A 244 -26.96 -11.00 -34.25
N ASN A 245 -26.26 -10.03 -34.83
CA ASN A 245 -25.79 -10.07 -36.22
C ASN A 245 -24.57 -10.98 -36.40
N GLU A 246 -23.64 -10.98 -35.45
CA GLU A 246 -22.45 -11.84 -35.42
C GLU A 246 -22.84 -13.30 -35.13
N PHE A 247 -23.80 -13.51 -34.24
CA PHE A 247 -24.39 -14.81 -33.93
C PHE A 247 -25.05 -15.44 -35.15
N LYS A 248 -25.83 -14.64 -35.91
CA LYS A 248 -26.45 -15.10 -37.16
C LYS A 248 -25.39 -15.48 -38.21
N ALA A 249 -24.33 -14.69 -38.35
CA ALA A 249 -23.23 -14.98 -39.26
C ALA A 249 -22.45 -16.25 -38.86
N CYS A 250 -22.24 -16.45 -37.55
CA CYS A 250 -21.61 -17.65 -36.98
C CYS A 250 -22.42 -18.91 -37.31
N LEU A 251 -23.74 -18.87 -37.12
CA LEU A 251 -24.62 -19.98 -37.48
C LEU A 251 -24.62 -20.29 -38.99
N VAL A 252 -24.62 -19.26 -39.85
CA VAL A 252 -24.49 -19.50 -41.31
C VAL A 252 -23.15 -20.15 -41.66
N SER A 253 -22.06 -19.72 -41.03
CA SER A 253 -20.71 -20.27 -41.25
C SER A 253 -20.56 -21.71 -40.79
N LEU A 254 -21.34 -22.13 -39.79
CA LEU A 254 -21.44 -23.52 -39.32
C LEU A 254 -22.37 -24.37 -40.21
N GLY A 255 -22.90 -23.82 -41.30
CA GLY A 255 -23.73 -24.53 -42.27
C GLY A 255 -25.25 -24.44 -42.04
N TYR A 256 -25.71 -23.64 -41.06
CA TYR A 256 -27.14 -23.48 -40.78
C TYR A 256 -27.76 -22.46 -41.74
N ASN A 257 -28.54 -22.92 -42.72
CA ASN A 257 -29.24 -22.08 -43.69
C ASN A 257 -30.62 -21.62 -43.18
N PHE A 258 -30.78 -20.31 -42.94
CA PHE A 258 -32.03 -19.69 -42.46
C PHE A 258 -33.14 -19.54 -43.50
N ARG A 259 -33.08 -20.24 -44.64
CA ARG A 259 -33.97 -19.88 -45.76
C ARG A 259 -35.43 -20.34 -45.61
N ASP A 260 -35.76 -21.23 -44.66
CA ASP A 260 -37.16 -21.65 -44.45
C ASP A 260 -37.66 -21.64 -42.98
N ASP A 261 -36.82 -21.29 -42.00
CA ASP A 261 -37.12 -21.50 -40.58
C ASP A 261 -37.22 -20.21 -39.73
N ILE A 262 -37.74 -19.14 -40.32
CA ILE A 262 -38.05 -17.90 -39.59
C ILE A 262 -39.05 -18.17 -38.43
N LYS A 263 -39.83 -19.27 -38.50
CA LYS A 263 -40.71 -19.72 -37.41
C LYS A 263 -39.97 -20.37 -36.23
N ASN A 264 -38.74 -20.88 -36.41
CA ASN A 264 -37.95 -21.51 -35.34
C ASN A 264 -37.08 -20.49 -34.55
N LEU A 265 -36.81 -19.30 -35.10
CA LEU A 265 -36.14 -18.21 -34.37
C LEU A 265 -36.91 -17.75 -33.11
N ASN A 266 -38.25 -17.78 -33.15
CA ASN A 266 -39.08 -17.50 -31.98
C ASN A 266 -39.05 -18.63 -30.93
N LYS A 267 -38.71 -19.87 -31.31
CA LYS A 267 -38.55 -20.99 -30.37
C LYS A 267 -37.23 -20.95 -29.62
N LEU A 268 -36.18 -20.40 -30.23
CA LEU A 268 -34.85 -20.29 -29.63
C LEU A 268 -34.74 -19.21 -28.55
N LYS A 269 -35.81 -18.42 -28.26
CA LYS A 269 -35.78 -17.30 -27.31
C LYS A 269 -34.56 -16.37 -27.51
N ILE A 270 -34.17 -16.15 -28.76
CA ILE A 270 -33.08 -15.22 -29.09
C ILE A 270 -33.57 -13.81 -28.79
N ASN A 271 -33.22 -13.29 -27.62
CA ASN A 271 -33.60 -11.93 -27.22
C ASN A 271 -32.80 -10.93 -28.06
N SER A 272 -33.48 -10.18 -28.93
CA SER A 272 -32.85 -9.29 -29.93
C SER A 272 -32.12 -8.06 -29.33
N ARG A 273 -31.99 -7.99 -28.01
CA ARG A 273 -31.39 -6.87 -27.26
C ARG A 273 -30.15 -7.25 -26.43
N ILE A 274 -29.80 -8.53 -26.33
CA ILE A 274 -28.68 -8.99 -25.49
C ILE A 274 -27.78 -9.89 -26.34
N GLY A 275 -26.47 -9.61 -26.34
CA GLY A 275 -25.47 -10.47 -27.00
C GLY A 275 -25.50 -11.89 -26.43
N GLN A 276 -25.47 -12.88 -27.31
CA GLN A 276 -25.60 -14.30 -26.95
C GLN A 276 -24.24 -14.86 -26.54
N THR A 277 -24.20 -15.55 -25.40
CA THR A 277 -22.99 -16.19 -24.89
C THR A 277 -22.69 -17.49 -25.64
N TRP A 278 -21.45 -17.97 -25.51
CA TRP A 278 -21.01 -19.28 -25.97
C TRP A 278 -21.97 -20.42 -25.55
N GLU A 279 -22.45 -20.37 -24.31
CA GLU A 279 -23.41 -21.34 -23.76
C GLU A 279 -24.75 -21.37 -24.53
N PHE A 280 -25.22 -20.20 -24.98
CA PHE A 280 -26.43 -20.09 -25.76
C PHE A 280 -26.25 -20.60 -27.20
N LEU A 281 -25.08 -20.36 -27.80
CA LEU A 281 -24.73 -20.95 -29.11
C LEU A 281 -24.78 -22.48 -29.02
N LEU A 282 -24.11 -23.05 -28.02
CA LEU A 282 -24.12 -24.50 -27.77
C LEU A 282 -25.55 -25.04 -27.55
N SER A 283 -26.42 -24.29 -26.86
CA SER A 283 -27.82 -24.69 -26.64
C SER A 283 -28.66 -24.64 -27.91
N SER A 284 -28.34 -23.72 -28.82
CA SER A 284 -29.11 -23.50 -30.05
C SER A 284 -28.78 -24.50 -31.14
N SER A 285 -27.51 -24.93 -31.22
CA SER A 285 -27.04 -25.90 -32.23
C SER A 285 -27.70 -27.27 -32.12
N ASN A 286 -28.11 -27.71 -30.91
CA ASN A 286 -28.66 -29.05 -30.69
C ASN A 286 -30.21 -29.12 -30.69
N CYS A 287 -30.92 -27.98 -30.60
CA CYS A 287 -32.39 -27.95 -30.67
C CYS A 287 -32.97 -28.51 -31.99
N GLN A 288 -32.14 -28.69 -33.03
CA GLN A 288 -32.54 -29.34 -34.28
C GLN A 288 -31.92 -30.73 -34.51
N ILE A 289 -30.86 -31.13 -33.79
CA ILE A 289 -30.30 -32.50 -33.94
C ILE A 289 -31.27 -33.54 -33.37
N SER A 290 -32.12 -33.18 -32.41
CA SER A 290 -33.23 -34.04 -31.94
C SER A 290 -34.46 -34.07 -32.87
N ILE A 291 -34.44 -33.41 -34.03
CA ILE A 291 -35.56 -33.36 -35.00
C ILE A 291 -35.24 -34.11 -36.32
N LEU A 292 -34.04 -34.66 -36.46
CA LEU A 292 -33.72 -35.65 -37.51
C LEU A 292 -33.69 -37.06 -36.91
#